data_AF-A0A4Q4ZXL7-F1
#
_entry.id   AF-A0A4Q4ZXL7-F1
#
_cell.length_a   1.000
_cell.length_b   1.000
_cell.length_c   1.000
_cell.angle_alpha   90.00
_cell.angle_beta   90.00
_cell.angle_gamma   90.00
#
_symmetry.space_group_name_H-M   'P 1'
#
loop_
_entity.id
_entity.type
_entity.pdbx_description
1 polymer ?
#
loop_
_entity_poly.entity_id
_entity_poly.type
_entity_poly.pdbx_seq_one_letter_code
_entity_poly.pdbx_strand_id
1 'polypeptide(L)'
;MDQPKSEVTAKCGNPWCKTASSDQLSLCAACKQARYCSKPCQKEDWRNHKLFCKHVTSNGASSASLDPIQYYQKIAPYDPKAKSLASDIGLALPGPNDAFPGFTMPMRRLVVTGKDTPENTSLLFGQNRAGPLDECHKDARLEALLRPPPGSPMYVMAKSMGYDENCPPWTPREPSATEAQKIKEIRDMQETIRRHMGSRGVSNITNDDMRDILVSNFGNRWSVVMKVYQDALNAMDQGVGL
;
A
#
# COMPACT_ATOMS: atom_id res chain seq x y z
N MET A 1 -40.39 11.99 -0.31
CA MET A 1 -39.85 11.84 1.05
C MET A 1 -38.36 12.12 0.94
N ASP A 2 -37.97 13.37 1.16
CA ASP A 2 -36.57 13.79 1.10
C ASP A 2 -35.83 13.25 2.33
N GLN A 3 -34.77 12.46 2.10
CA GLN A 3 -33.88 12.05 3.16
C GLN A 3 -33.01 13.23 3.62
N PRO A 4 -32.76 13.41 4.93
CA PRO A 4 -31.89 14.46 5.42
C PRO A 4 -30.45 14.18 5.02
N LYS A 5 -29.82 15.12 4.31
CA LYS A 5 -28.37 15.14 4.08
C LYS A 5 -27.69 15.18 5.45
N SER A 6 -26.87 14.19 5.77
CA SER A 6 -26.03 14.25 6.97
C SER A 6 -25.06 15.42 6.82
N GLU A 7 -25.21 16.44 7.67
CA GLU A 7 -24.25 17.54 7.77
C GLU A 7 -22.94 17.01 8.33
N VAL A 8 -21.97 16.75 7.42
CA VAL A 8 -20.59 16.55 7.82
C VAL A 8 -20.07 17.88 8.35
N THR A 9 -20.08 18.04 9.68
CA THR A 9 -19.48 19.20 10.34
C THR A 9 -18.02 19.32 9.92
N ALA A 10 -17.70 20.41 9.21
CA ALA A 10 -16.35 20.64 8.73
C ALA A 10 -15.39 20.78 9.93
N LYS A 11 -14.25 20.09 9.89
CA LYS A 11 -13.22 20.16 10.95
C LYS A 11 -12.15 21.19 10.64
N CYS A 12 -11.60 21.81 11.68
CA CYS A 12 -10.40 22.65 11.56
C CYS A 12 -9.22 21.81 11.02
N GLY A 13 -8.48 22.36 10.05
CA GLY A 13 -7.35 21.71 9.40
C GLY A 13 -6.08 21.68 10.24
N ASN A 14 -6.02 22.45 11.34
CA ASN A 14 -4.93 22.37 12.31
C ASN A 14 -5.08 21.09 13.15
N PRO A 15 -4.14 20.12 13.04
CA PRO A 15 -4.22 18.85 13.78
C PRO A 15 -4.20 19.02 15.31
N TRP A 16 -3.73 20.16 15.83
CA TRP A 16 -3.65 20.46 17.25
C TRP A 16 -4.82 21.30 17.79
N CYS A 17 -5.82 21.59 16.94
CA CYS A 17 -6.97 22.40 17.35
C CYS A 17 -7.88 21.64 18.34
N LYS A 18 -8.07 22.20 19.54
CA LYS A 18 -8.93 21.63 20.59
C LYS A 18 -10.43 21.89 20.37
N THR A 19 -10.79 22.88 19.55
CA THR A 19 -12.18 23.33 19.28
C THR A 19 -12.65 22.89 17.90
N ALA A 20 -12.26 21.68 17.47
CA ALA A 20 -12.17 21.22 16.09
C ALA A 20 -13.42 21.34 15.18
N SER A 21 -14.59 21.69 15.71
CA SER A 21 -15.86 21.81 14.97
C SER A 21 -16.53 23.16 15.25
N SER A 22 -16.76 23.94 14.19
CA SER A 22 -17.45 25.22 14.22
C SER A 22 -18.14 25.43 12.87
N ASP A 23 -19.35 26.02 12.89
CA ASP A 23 -20.09 26.37 11.68
C ASP A 23 -19.42 27.52 10.89
N GLN A 24 -18.38 28.15 11.45
CA GLN A 24 -17.71 29.32 10.88
C GLN A 24 -16.21 29.10 10.66
N LEU A 25 -15.85 28.09 9.86
CA LEU A 25 -14.45 27.92 9.44
C LEU A 25 -14.11 28.83 8.25
N SER A 26 -12.98 29.52 8.36
CA SER A 26 -12.40 30.32 7.28
C SER A 26 -11.49 29.48 6.39
N LEU A 27 -11.61 29.65 5.07
CA LEU A 27 -10.70 29.00 4.11
C LEU A 27 -9.32 29.65 4.10
N CYS A 28 -8.28 28.86 3.83
CA CYS A 28 -6.97 29.38 3.49
C CYS A 28 -7.07 30.28 2.26
N ALA A 29 -6.70 31.55 2.37
CA ALA A 29 -6.87 32.54 1.30
C ALA A 29 -6.11 32.18 0.01
N ALA A 30 -5.01 31.43 0.12
CA ALA A 30 -4.17 31.05 -1.02
C ALA A 30 -4.71 29.81 -1.75
N CYS A 31 -4.69 28.64 -1.09
CA CYS A 31 -5.05 27.37 -1.75
C CYS A 31 -6.55 27.08 -1.75
N LYS A 32 -7.33 27.69 -0.84
CA LYS A 32 -8.78 27.45 -0.65
C LYS A 32 -9.16 25.98 -0.37
N GLN A 33 -8.21 25.14 0.04
CA GLN A 33 -8.44 23.72 0.35
C GLN A 33 -8.50 23.43 1.86
N ALA A 34 -7.69 24.12 2.68
CA ALA A 34 -7.72 23.97 4.13
C ALA A 34 -8.68 24.99 4.78
N ARG A 35 -9.33 24.58 5.87
CA ARG A 35 -10.26 25.40 6.67
C ARG A 35 -9.73 25.55 8.09
N TYR A 36 -9.88 26.72 8.70
CA TYR A 36 -9.40 26.99 10.04
C TYR A 36 -10.45 27.74 10.85
N CYS A 37 -10.58 27.42 12.14
CA CYS A 37 -11.49 28.14 13.04
C CYS A 37 -10.98 29.55 13.38
N SER A 38 -9.69 29.82 13.17
CA SER A 38 -9.07 31.10 13.51
C SER A 38 -7.74 31.30 12.79
N LYS A 39 -7.31 32.56 12.65
CA LYS A 39 -5.96 32.90 12.13
C LYS A 39 -4.82 32.28 12.96
N PRO A 40 -4.88 32.24 14.31
CA PRO A 40 -3.90 31.49 15.11
C PRO A 40 -3.76 30.02 14.71
N CYS A 41 -4.87 29.29 14.51
CA CYS A 41 -4.82 27.89 14.07
C CYS A 41 -4.17 27.73 12.69
N GLN A 42 -4.45 28.64 11.76
CA GLN A 42 -3.78 28.64 10.46
C GLN A 42 -2.26 28.88 10.60
N LYS A 43 -1.86 29.83 11.47
CA LYS A 43 -0.45 30.16 11.70
C LYS A 43 0.33 29.02 12.36
N GLU A 44 -0.30 28.29 13.27
CA GLU A 44 0.27 27.12 13.93
C GLU A 44 0.49 25.97 12.95
N ASP A 45 -0.51 25.64 12.13
CA ASP A 45 -0.42 24.59 11.11
C ASP A 45 0.48 24.95 9.91
N TRP A 46 0.81 26.24 9.73
CA TRP A 46 1.53 26.73 8.55
C TRP A 46 2.83 25.97 8.25
N ARG A 47 3.58 25.55 9.27
CA ARG A 47 4.82 24.79 9.08
C ARG A 47 4.60 23.49 8.27
N ASN A 48 3.44 22.87 8.40
CA ASN A 48 3.10 21.64 7.68
C ASN A 48 2.25 21.93 6.44
N HIS A 49 1.25 22.81 6.56
CA HIS A 49 0.37 23.16 5.44
C HIS A 49 1.10 23.86 4.28
N LYS A 50 2.18 24.61 4.54
CA LYS A 50 2.87 25.43 3.53
C LYS A 50 3.24 24.67 2.26
N LEU A 51 3.73 23.43 2.37
CA LEU A 51 4.11 22.63 1.21
C LEU A 51 2.90 22.24 0.36
N PHE A 52 1.84 21.73 1.00
CA PHE A 52 0.58 21.43 0.31
C PHE A 52 -0.06 22.70 -0.29
N CYS A 53 -0.06 23.82 0.44
CA CYS A 53 -0.59 25.09 -0.05
C CYS A 53 0.09 25.50 -1.37
N LYS A 54 1.42 25.44 -1.43
CA LYS A 54 2.20 25.70 -2.65
C LYS A 54 1.94 24.67 -3.74
N HIS A 55 1.80 23.39 -3.39
CA HIS A 55 1.45 22.34 -4.33
C HIS A 55 0.16 22.69 -5.06
N VAL A 56 -0.89 23.07 -4.33
CA VAL A 56 -2.18 23.46 -4.92
C VAL A 56 -2.05 24.74 -5.74
N THR A 57 -1.42 25.79 -5.21
CA THR A 57 -1.36 27.08 -5.94
C THR A 57 -0.46 27.06 -7.17
N SER A 58 0.44 26.08 -7.27
CA SER A 58 1.30 25.87 -8.44
C SER A 58 0.85 24.71 -9.34
N ASN A 59 -0.36 24.18 -9.14
CA ASN A 59 -0.88 23.01 -9.88
C ASN A 59 0.10 21.82 -9.88
N GLY A 60 0.73 21.55 -8.73
CA GLY A 60 1.66 20.45 -8.52
C GLY A 60 3.11 20.73 -8.91
N ALA A 61 3.41 21.85 -9.59
CA ALA A 61 4.76 22.14 -10.03
C ALA A 61 5.76 22.22 -8.87
N SER A 62 5.37 22.79 -7.72
CA SER A 62 6.26 22.93 -6.56
C SER A 62 6.59 21.62 -5.84
N SER A 63 5.86 20.53 -6.11
CA SER A 63 6.09 19.23 -5.48
C SER A 63 6.58 18.17 -6.48
N ALA A 64 6.74 18.51 -7.75
CA ALA A 64 7.09 17.55 -8.80
C ALA A 64 8.47 16.89 -8.58
N SER A 65 9.33 17.51 -7.77
CA SER A 65 10.65 17.00 -7.40
C SER A 65 10.72 16.34 -6.03
N LEU A 66 9.61 16.30 -5.27
CA LEU A 66 9.62 15.60 -3.98
C LEU A 66 9.77 14.11 -4.22
N ASP A 67 10.58 13.45 -3.38
CA ASP A 67 10.59 12.00 -3.35
C ASP A 67 9.26 11.45 -2.79
N PRO A 68 8.92 10.18 -3.07
CA PRO A 68 7.66 9.57 -2.63
C PRO A 68 7.41 9.61 -1.12
N ILE A 69 8.45 9.53 -0.29
CA ILE A 69 8.31 9.58 1.18
C ILE A 69 7.90 10.98 1.61
N GLN A 70 8.60 11.99 1.11
CA GLN A 70 8.27 13.39 1.40
C GLN A 70 6.86 13.75 0.91
N TYR A 71 6.46 13.29 -0.27
CA TYR A 71 5.12 13.52 -0.79
C TYR A 71 4.06 12.90 0.13
N TYR A 72 4.24 11.62 0.49
CA TYR A 72 3.33 10.90 1.37
C TYR A 72 3.21 11.53 2.77
N GLN A 73 4.28 12.10 3.31
CA GLN A 73 4.26 12.72 4.63
C GLN A 73 3.78 14.19 4.62
N LYS A 74 4.02 14.94 3.54
CA LYS A 74 3.83 16.40 3.54
C LYS A 74 2.71 16.90 2.63
N ILE A 75 2.28 16.10 1.65
CA ILE A 75 1.24 16.48 0.69
C ILE A 75 -0.02 15.64 0.90
N ALA A 76 0.09 14.31 0.86
CA ALA A 76 -1.06 13.41 0.97
C ALA A 76 -1.95 13.65 2.22
N PRO A 77 -1.43 13.90 3.43
CA PRO A 77 -2.24 14.14 4.63
C PRO A 77 -2.98 15.48 4.61
N TYR A 78 -2.74 16.32 3.61
CA TYR A 78 -3.39 17.62 3.44
C TYR A 78 -4.27 17.69 2.19
N ASP A 79 -4.08 16.80 1.22
CA ASP A 79 -4.89 16.71 0.01
C ASP A 79 -6.25 16.04 0.29
N PRO A 80 -7.39 16.75 0.06
CA PRO A 80 -8.72 16.17 0.23
C PRO A 80 -8.97 14.90 -0.60
N LYS A 81 -8.40 14.81 -1.80
CA LYS A 81 -8.55 13.63 -2.67
C LYS A 81 -7.78 12.43 -2.10
N ALA A 82 -6.55 12.66 -1.65
CA ALA A 82 -5.75 11.62 -1.00
C ALA A 82 -6.40 11.15 0.31
N LYS A 83 -6.97 12.06 1.11
CA LYS A 83 -7.76 11.73 2.31
C LYS A 83 -8.98 10.86 2.00
N SER A 84 -9.73 11.22 0.97
CA SER A 84 -10.89 10.45 0.54
C SER A 84 -10.46 9.04 0.12
N LEU A 85 -9.42 8.94 -0.72
CA LEU A 85 -8.86 7.66 -1.15
C LEU A 85 -8.37 6.83 0.04
N ALA A 86 -7.62 7.43 0.97
CA ALA A 86 -7.11 6.75 2.15
C ALA A 86 -8.24 6.21 3.03
N SER A 87 -9.30 7.00 3.24
CA SER A 87 -10.51 6.54 3.94
C SER A 87 -11.16 5.35 3.23
N ASP A 88 -11.32 5.43 1.91
CA ASP A 88 -11.96 4.38 1.12
C ASP A 88 -11.20 3.04 1.17
N ILE A 89 -9.87 3.09 1.28
CA ILE A 89 -9.00 1.89 1.32
C ILE A 89 -8.64 1.47 2.76
N GLY A 90 -9.22 2.12 3.78
CA GLY A 90 -8.94 1.85 5.19
C GLY A 90 -7.48 2.12 5.57
N LEU A 91 -6.87 3.16 5.02
CA LEU A 91 -5.51 3.59 5.30
C LEU A 91 -5.52 4.83 6.20
N ALA A 92 -4.80 4.77 7.32
CA ALA A 92 -4.52 5.94 8.13
C ALA A 92 -3.34 6.73 7.53
N LEU A 93 -3.57 7.99 7.17
CA LEU A 93 -2.50 8.89 6.73
C LEU A 93 -1.71 9.41 7.94
N PRO A 94 -0.39 9.62 7.79
CA PRO A 94 0.46 10.04 8.89
C PRO A 94 0.10 11.45 9.36
N GLY A 95 0.16 11.65 10.67
CA GLY A 95 0.16 12.96 11.29
C GLY A 95 1.50 13.70 11.09
N PRO A 96 1.58 14.98 11.49
CA PRO A 96 2.77 15.82 11.26
C PRO A 96 4.08 15.30 11.85
N ASN A 97 4.00 14.49 12.91
CA ASN A 97 5.13 13.96 13.67
C ASN A 97 5.32 12.44 13.50
N ASP A 98 4.47 11.78 12.70
CA ASP A 98 4.52 10.34 12.57
C ASP A 98 5.70 9.90 11.68
N ALA A 99 6.35 8.81 12.06
CA ALA A 99 7.36 8.19 11.23
C ALA A 99 6.73 7.62 9.95
N PHE A 100 7.50 7.57 8.87
CA PHE A 100 7.03 6.93 7.64
C PHE A 100 6.93 5.40 7.86
N PRO A 101 5.75 4.79 7.70
CA PRO A 101 5.56 3.36 7.99
C PRO A 101 6.14 2.42 6.92
N GLY A 102 6.77 2.96 5.87
CA GLY A 102 7.20 2.22 4.68
C GLY A 102 6.14 2.21 3.58
N PHE A 103 6.53 1.74 2.38
CA PHE A 103 5.63 1.70 1.23
C PHE A 103 4.68 0.50 1.23
N THR A 104 5.03 -0.56 1.95
CA THR A 104 4.31 -1.85 1.89
C THR A 104 2.86 -1.72 2.29
N MET A 105 2.56 -1.13 3.45
CA MET A 105 1.17 -1.01 3.92
C MET A 105 0.30 -0.16 2.97
N PRO A 106 0.66 1.10 2.62
CA PRO A 106 -0.19 1.90 1.74
C PRO A 106 -0.33 1.29 0.33
N MET A 107 0.74 0.70 -0.23
CA MET A 107 0.68 0.04 -1.53
C MET A 107 -0.21 -1.21 -1.49
N ARG A 108 -0.09 -2.03 -0.44
CA ARG A 108 -0.97 -3.18 -0.21
C ARG A 108 -2.42 -2.73 -0.17
N ARG A 109 -2.76 -1.66 0.56
CA ARG A 109 -4.14 -1.16 0.64
C ARG A 109 -4.71 -0.76 -0.71
N LEU A 110 -3.92 -0.10 -1.55
CA LEU A 110 -4.33 0.19 -2.92
C LEU A 110 -4.59 -1.11 -3.70
N VAL A 111 -3.68 -2.08 -3.62
CA VAL A 111 -3.77 -3.34 -4.38
C VAL A 111 -4.94 -4.21 -3.95
N VAL A 112 -5.10 -4.47 -2.65
CA VAL A 112 -6.12 -5.41 -2.15
C VAL A 112 -7.53 -4.85 -2.28
N THR A 113 -7.68 -3.53 -2.43
CA THR A 113 -8.96 -2.87 -2.73
C THR A 113 -9.16 -2.55 -4.22
N GLY A 114 -8.23 -2.97 -5.08
CA GLY A 114 -8.29 -2.75 -6.52
C GLY A 114 -8.19 -1.28 -6.94
N LYS A 115 -7.69 -0.41 -6.06
CA LYS A 115 -7.52 1.04 -6.28
C LYS A 115 -6.10 1.43 -6.69
N ASP A 116 -5.24 0.48 -7.03
CA ASP A 116 -3.84 0.66 -7.43
C ASP A 116 -3.64 1.22 -8.84
N THR A 117 -4.42 2.23 -9.24
CA THR A 117 -4.21 2.95 -10.50
C THR A 117 -3.02 3.92 -10.40
N PRO A 118 -2.40 4.32 -11.53
CA PRO A 118 -1.35 5.34 -11.52
C PRO A 118 -1.80 6.67 -10.89
N GLU A 119 -3.05 7.07 -11.09
CA GLU A 119 -3.63 8.29 -10.55
C GLU A 119 -3.76 8.21 -9.02
N ASN A 120 -4.32 7.12 -8.51
CA ASN A 120 -4.46 6.90 -7.06
C ASN A 120 -3.11 6.73 -6.36
N THR A 121 -2.17 6.06 -7.02
CA THR A 121 -0.79 5.93 -6.54
C THR A 121 -0.15 7.32 -6.45
N SER A 122 -0.35 8.17 -7.46
CA SER A 122 0.18 9.54 -7.47
C SER A 122 -0.47 10.45 -6.43
N LEU A 123 -1.72 10.20 -6.03
CA LEU A 123 -2.36 10.92 -4.92
C LEU A 123 -1.66 10.67 -3.58
N LEU A 124 -1.14 9.46 -3.35
CA LEU A 124 -0.44 9.13 -2.11
C LEU A 124 1.06 9.44 -2.16
N PHE A 125 1.70 9.26 -3.32
CA PHE A 125 3.16 9.26 -3.41
C PHE A 125 3.74 10.28 -4.40
N GLY A 126 2.91 11.05 -5.09
CA GLY A 126 3.37 11.97 -6.12
C GLY A 126 3.93 11.25 -7.34
N GLN A 127 4.87 11.89 -8.04
CA GLN A 127 5.45 11.31 -9.26
C GLN A 127 6.48 10.23 -8.93
N ASN A 128 6.23 9.01 -9.39
CA ASN A 128 7.13 7.87 -9.21
C ASN A 128 8.31 7.88 -10.20
N ARG A 129 9.21 8.87 -10.09
CA ARG A 129 10.31 9.05 -11.07
C ARG A 129 11.48 8.06 -10.89
N ALA A 130 11.64 7.50 -9.69
CA ALA A 130 12.77 6.63 -9.34
C ALA A 130 12.43 5.13 -9.36
N GLY A 131 11.16 4.77 -9.58
CA GLY A 131 10.67 3.37 -9.59
C GLY A 131 10.67 2.59 -8.27
N PRO A 132 10.98 3.12 -7.04
CA PRO A 132 10.99 2.28 -5.83
C PRO A 132 9.60 1.74 -5.49
N LEU A 133 8.54 2.39 -6.00
CA LEU A 133 7.17 1.93 -5.84
C LEU A 133 6.83 0.76 -6.78
N ASP A 134 7.56 0.57 -7.87
CA ASP A 134 7.22 -0.44 -8.89
C ASP A 134 7.41 -1.85 -8.35
N GLU A 135 8.54 -2.12 -7.68
CA GLU A 135 8.79 -3.43 -7.08
C GLU A 135 7.83 -3.68 -5.91
N CYS A 136 7.59 -2.68 -5.06
CA CYS A 136 6.60 -2.77 -3.98
C CYS A 136 5.19 -3.07 -4.51
N HIS A 137 4.81 -2.43 -5.62
CA HIS A 137 3.53 -2.67 -6.29
C HIS A 137 3.45 -4.08 -6.87
N LYS A 138 4.48 -4.52 -7.59
CA LYS A 138 4.56 -5.89 -8.15
C LYS A 138 4.47 -6.96 -7.06
N ASP A 139 5.21 -6.80 -5.97
CA ASP A 139 5.20 -7.75 -4.84
C ASP A 139 3.81 -7.80 -4.19
N ALA A 140 3.21 -6.63 -3.89
CA ALA A 140 1.86 -6.56 -3.33
C ALA A 140 0.81 -7.17 -4.27
N ARG A 141 0.92 -6.92 -5.58
CA ARG A 141 0.06 -7.52 -6.62
C ARG A 141 0.19 -9.03 -6.65
N LEU A 142 1.42 -9.53 -6.66
CA LEU A 142 1.68 -10.96 -6.71
C LEU A 142 1.11 -11.66 -5.46
N GLU A 143 1.36 -11.12 -4.27
CA GLU A 143 0.83 -11.67 -3.02
C GLU A 143 -0.71 -11.69 -3.02
N ALA A 144 -1.35 -10.58 -3.35
CA ALA A 144 -2.81 -10.46 -3.34
C ALA A 144 -3.49 -11.44 -4.30
N LEU A 145 -2.87 -11.69 -5.45
CA LEU A 145 -3.37 -12.63 -6.46
C LEU A 145 -3.06 -14.09 -6.12
N LEU A 146 -1.92 -14.37 -5.49
CA LEU A 146 -1.57 -15.71 -5.02
C LEU A 146 -2.45 -16.17 -3.85
N ARG A 147 -3.03 -15.25 -3.07
CA ARG A 147 -3.89 -15.58 -1.91
C ARG A 147 -3.25 -16.65 -1.01
N PRO A 148 -2.08 -16.34 -0.42
CA PRO A 148 -1.35 -17.29 0.43
C PRO A 148 -2.25 -17.81 1.58
N PRO A 149 -2.21 -19.11 1.91
CA PRO A 149 -3.00 -19.69 2.98
C PRO A 149 -2.42 -19.33 4.37
N PRO A 150 -3.22 -19.47 5.46
CA PRO A 150 -2.81 -19.08 6.81
C PRO A 150 -1.49 -19.67 7.33
N GLY A 151 -1.14 -20.89 6.95
CA GLY A 151 0.11 -21.54 7.36
C GLY A 151 1.33 -21.21 6.49
N SER A 152 1.21 -20.26 5.56
CA SER A 152 2.33 -19.82 4.72
C SER A 152 3.15 -18.69 5.37
N PRO A 153 4.47 -18.65 5.18
CA PRO A 153 5.31 -17.55 5.67
C PRO A 153 4.79 -16.17 5.23
N MET A 154 4.34 -16.04 3.99
CA MET A 154 3.88 -14.77 3.42
C MET A 154 2.60 -14.27 4.12
N TYR A 155 1.62 -15.16 4.36
CA TYR A 155 0.42 -14.80 5.13
C TYR A 155 0.78 -14.40 6.57
N VAL A 156 1.61 -15.20 7.25
CA VAL A 156 1.98 -14.97 8.64
C VAL A 156 2.69 -13.63 8.80
N MET A 157 3.60 -13.28 7.88
CA MET A 157 4.27 -11.98 7.85
C MET A 157 3.28 -10.83 7.66
N ALA A 158 2.36 -10.93 6.70
CA ALA A 158 1.36 -9.87 6.48
C ALA A 158 0.45 -9.68 7.71
N LYS A 159 0.07 -10.79 8.36
CA LYS A 159 -0.75 -10.78 9.57
C LYS A 159 0.00 -10.23 10.78
N SER A 160 1.26 -10.62 11.00
CA SER A 160 2.07 -10.13 12.14
C SER A 160 2.38 -8.64 12.05
N MET A 161 2.50 -8.12 10.83
CA MET A 161 2.71 -6.69 10.56
C MET A 161 1.40 -5.88 10.56
N GLY A 162 0.25 -6.52 10.79
CA GLY A 162 -1.06 -5.86 10.83
C GLY A 162 -1.48 -5.25 9.48
N TYR A 163 -0.93 -5.71 8.36
CA TYR A 163 -1.11 -5.04 7.07
C TYR A 163 -2.56 -5.03 6.58
N ASP A 164 -3.38 -5.97 7.05
CA ASP A 164 -4.79 -6.12 6.69
C ASP A 164 -5.77 -5.74 7.81
N GLU A 165 -5.28 -5.21 8.94
CA GLU A 165 -6.14 -4.77 10.05
C GLU A 165 -7.07 -3.63 9.61
N ASN A 166 -8.38 -3.77 9.87
CA ASN A 166 -9.39 -2.81 9.41
C ASN A 166 -9.39 -2.58 7.89
N CYS A 167 -8.89 -3.54 7.11
CA CYS A 167 -8.97 -3.47 5.65
C CYS A 167 -10.41 -3.63 5.19
N PRO A 168 -10.89 -2.79 4.24
CA PRO A 168 -12.11 -3.06 3.51
C PRO A 168 -12.07 -4.44 2.84
N PRO A 169 -13.23 -4.97 2.41
CA PRO A 169 -13.27 -6.23 1.69
C PRO A 169 -12.27 -6.29 0.54
N TRP A 170 -11.49 -7.37 0.52
CA TRP A 170 -10.51 -7.62 -0.53
C TRP A 170 -11.20 -7.75 -1.89
N THR A 171 -10.95 -6.77 -2.74
CA THR A 171 -11.47 -6.63 -4.10
C THR A 171 -10.32 -6.30 -5.07
N PRO A 172 -9.21 -7.09 -5.07
CA PRO A 172 -8.10 -6.82 -5.96
C PRO A 172 -8.55 -6.93 -7.41
N ARG A 173 -8.05 -6.03 -8.25
CA ARG A 173 -8.28 -6.09 -9.71
C ARG A 173 -7.75 -7.40 -10.30
N GLU A 174 -8.40 -7.83 -11.38
CA GLU A 174 -7.99 -9.00 -12.17
C GLU A 174 -6.52 -8.91 -12.62
N PRO A 175 -5.83 -10.06 -12.77
CA PRO A 175 -4.46 -10.08 -13.24
C PRO A 175 -4.37 -9.62 -14.70
N SER A 176 -3.36 -8.81 -15.00
CA SER A 176 -2.89 -8.63 -16.38
C SER A 176 -2.34 -9.95 -16.95
N ALA A 177 -2.14 -10.02 -18.27
CA ALA A 177 -1.55 -11.20 -18.91
C ALA A 177 -0.18 -11.57 -18.32
N THR A 178 0.66 -10.58 -18.04
CA THR A 178 1.98 -10.78 -17.42
C THR A 178 1.86 -11.28 -15.97
N GLU A 179 0.97 -10.69 -15.18
CA GLU A 179 0.70 -11.15 -13.80
C GLU A 179 0.16 -12.60 -13.80
N ALA A 180 -0.78 -12.91 -14.70
CA ALA A 180 -1.35 -14.26 -14.83
C ALA A 180 -0.30 -15.30 -15.23
N GLN A 181 0.59 -14.97 -16.16
CA GLN A 181 1.71 -15.84 -16.53
C GLN A 181 2.65 -16.07 -15.36
N LYS A 182 2.99 -15.03 -14.59
CA LYS A 182 3.85 -15.15 -13.41
C LYS A 182 3.22 -16.01 -12.32
N ILE A 183 1.92 -15.82 -12.05
CA ILE A 183 1.17 -16.64 -11.11
C ILE A 183 1.17 -18.10 -11.57
N LYS A 184 0.97 -18.35 -12.87
CA LYS A 184 1.02 -19.70 -13.42
C LYS A 184 2.38 -20.36 -13.17
N GLU A 185 3.49 -19.67 -13.44
CA GLU A 185 4.84 -20.17 -13.16
C GLU A 185 5.04 -20.54 -11.69
N ILE A 186 4.54 -19.70 -10.78
CA ILE A 186 4.62 -19.96 -9.35
C ILE A 186 3.76 -21.16 -8.96
N ARG A 187 2.54 -21.30 -9.48
CA ARG A 187 1.69 -22.47 -9.23
C ARG A 187 2.30 -23.77 -9.77
N ASP A 188 2.88 -23.73 -10.97
CA ASP A 188 3.57 -24.87 -11.57
C ASP A 188 4.80 -25.28 -10.73
N MET A 189 5.53 -24.29 -10.18
CA MET A 189 6.62 -24.54 -9.24
C MET A 189 6.12 -25.13 -7.91
N GLN A 190 5.02 -24.62 -7.35
CA GLN A 190 4.39 -25.19 -6.15
C GLN A 190 4.02 -26.66 -6.36
N GLU A 191 3.51 -27.02 -7.54
CA GLU A 191 3.19 -28.39 -7.90
C GLU A 191 4.45 -29.27 -8.02
N THR A 192 5.51 -28.76 -8.64
CA THR A 192 6.82 -29.44 -8.68
C THR A 192 7.34 -29.74 -7.27
N ILE A 193 7.27 -28.76 -6.36
CA ILE A 193 7.67 -28.91 -4.96
C ILE A 193 6.80 -29.97 -4.26
N ARG A 194 5.46 -29.93 -4.41
CA ARG A 194 4.56 -30.92 -3.81
C ARG A 194 4.87 -32.34 -4.27
N ARG A 195 5.15 -32.54 -5.57
CA ARG A 195 5.48 -33.85 -6.13
C ARG A 195 6.79 -34.38 -5.59
N HIS A 196 7.81 -33.54 -5.49
CA HIS A 196 9.11 -33.92 -4.93
C HIS A 196 8.99 -34.29 -3.44
N MET A 197 8.25 -33.48 -2.67
CA MET A 197 8.12 -33.71 -1.22
C MET A 197 7.16 -34.85 -0.87
N GLY A 198 6.15 -35.11 -1.69
CA GLY A 198 5.17 -36.17 -1.48
C GLY A 198 4.54 -36.09 -0.08
N SER A 199 4.55 -37.21 0.65
CA SER A 199 3.97 -37.32 1.99
C SER A 199 4.74 -36.59 3.09
N ARG A 200 6.00 -36.15 2.84
CA ARG A 200 6.80 -35.40 3.82
C ARG A 200 6.21 -34.02 4.12
N GLY A 201 5.38 -33.48 3.23
CA GLY A 201 4.91 -32.10 3.30
C GLY A 201 6.03 -31.08 3.06
N VAL A 202 5.69 -29.79 3.03
CA VAL A 202 6.63 -28.72 2.63
C VAL A 202 7.24 -27.95 3.79
N SER A 203 6.96 -28.34 5.04
CA SER A 203 7.52 -27.73 6.25
C SER A 203 8.99 -28.10 6.52
N ASN A 204 9.48 -29.21 5.95
CA ASN A 204 10.81 -29.78 6.21
C ASN A 204 11.65 -29.92 4.92
N ILE A 205 11.65 -28.89 4.08
CA ILE A 205 12.45 -28.84 2.85
C ILE A 205 13.92 -28.63 3.21
N THR A 206 14.80 -29.48 2.67
CA THR A 206 16.25 -29.39 2.86
C THR A 206 16.94 -28.68 1.69
N ASN A 207 18.22 -28.35 1.85
CA ASN A 207 19.03 -27.82 0.74
C ASN A 207 19.19 -28.84 -0.39
N ASP A 208 19.21 -30.13 -0.08
CA ASP A 208 19.29 -31.20 -1.10
C ASP A 208 17.97 -31.29 -1.87
N ASP A 209 16.81 -31.21 -1.19
CA ASP A 209 15.51 -31.13 -1.85
C ASP A 209 15.43 -29.92 -2.80
N MET A 210 15.86 -28.76 -2.33
CA MET A 210 15.93 -27.54 -3.14
C MET A 210 16.82 -27.74 -4.37
N ARG A 211 18.01 -28.32 -4.20
CA ARG A 211 18.94 -28.60 -5.29
C ARG A 211 18.32 -29.54 -6.31
N ASP A 212 17.70 -30.63 -5.85
CA ASP A 212 17.08 -31.62 -6.72
C ASP A 212 15.90 -31.03 -7.49
N ILE A 213 15.03 -30.26 -6.82
CA ILE A 213 13.91 -29.56 -7.46
C ILE A 213 14.42 -28.62 -8.55
N LEU A 214 15.44 -27.82 -8.25
CA LEU A 214 15.88 -26.75 -9.15
C LEU A 214 16.81 -27.24 -10.26
N VAL A 215 17.82 -28.05 -9.93
CA VAL A 215 18.82 -28.52 -10.88
C VAL A 215 18.27 -29.64 -11.76
N SER A 216 17.50 -30.59 -11.19
CA SER A 216 16.98 -31.72 -11.97
C SER A 216 15.86 -31.33 -12.92
N ASN A 217 15.05 -30.31 -12.59
CA ASN A 217 13.95 -29.86 -13.45
C ASN A 217 14.33 -28.70 -14.40
N PHE A 218 15.30 -27.86 -14.02
CA PHE A 218 15.62 -26.64 -14.79
C PHE A 218 17.08 -26.54 -15.26
N GLY A 219 17.95 -27.49 -14.89
CA GLY A 219 19.33 -27.57 -15.37
C GLY A 219 20.09 -26.27 -15.17
N ASN A 220 20.73 -25.76 -16.23
CA ASN A 220 21.49 -24.51 -16.19
C ASN A 220 20.64 -23.23 -15.96
N ARG A 221 19.31 -23.32 -16.05
CA ARG A 221 18.38 -22.20 -15.80
C ARG A 221 17.97 -22.08 -14.33
N TRP A 222 18.47 -22.95 -13.45
CA TRP A 222 18.08 -22.99 -12.04
C TRP A 222 18.19 -21.62 -11.36
N SER A 223 19.26 -20.86 -11.64
CA SER A 223 19.50 -19.53 -11.06
C SER A 223 18.44 -18.50 -11.44
N VAL A 224 17.85 -18.62 -12.64
CA VAL A 224 16.80 -17.72 -13.15
C VAL A 224 15.45 -18.02 -12.49
N VAL A 225 15.19 -19.29 -12.16
CA VAL A 225 13.93 -19.71 -11.52
C VAL A 225 13.96 -19.66 -9.99
N MET A 226 15.11 -19.32 -9.39
CA MET A 226 15.27 -19.18 -7.94
C MET A 226 14.21 -18.29 -7.28
N LYS A 227 13.93 -17.14 -7.89
CA LYS A 227 12.91 -16.22 -7.36
C LYS A 227 11.52 -16.83 -7.43
N VAL A 228 11.17 -17.52 -8.52
CA VAL A 228 9.89 -18.25 -8.66
C VAL A 228 9.77 -19.34 -7.60
N TYR A 229 10.86 -20.06 -7.31
CA TYR A 229 10.90 -21.07 -6.24
C TYR A 229 10.70 -20.47 -4.85
N GLN A 230 11.38 -19.35 -4.54
CA GLN A 230 11.19 -18.65 -3.27
C GLN A 230 9.75 -18.14 -3.12
N ASP A 231 9.18 -17.52 -4.15
CA ASP A 231 7.80 -17.03 -4.15
C ASP A 231 6.81 -18.19 -3.99
N ALA A 232 7.06 -19.32 -4.68
CA ALA A 232 6.27 -20.53 -4.54
C ALA A 232 6.27 -21.04 -3.10
N LEU A 233 7.45 -21.22 -2.50
CA LEU A 233 7.58 -21.68 -1.12
C LEU A 233 6.91 -20.73 -0.13
N ASN A 234 7.22 -19.44 -0.18
CA ASN A 234 6.69 -18.45 0.76
C ASN A 234 5.17 -18.35 0.71
N ALA A 235 4.55 -18.71 -0.42
CA ALA A 235 3.10 -18.74 -0.61
C ALA A 235 2.45 -20.12 -0.39
N MET A 236 3.21 -21.15 -0.02
CA MET A 236 2.68 -22.48 0.32
C MET A 236 2.41 -22.61 1.81
N ASP A 237 1.41 -23.42 2.16
CA ASP A 237 1.17 -23.79 3.56
C ASP A 237 2.31 -24.67 4.07
N GLN A 238 3.14 -24.11 4.95
CA GLN A 238 4.25 -24.79 5.60
C GLN A 238 3.93 -25.06 7.09
N GLY A 239 2.69 -24.84 7.54
CA GLY A 239 2.31 -24.94 8.94
C GLY A 239 2.93 -23.85 9.83
N VAL A 240 3.33 -22.71 9.26
CA VAL A 240 3.85 -21.58 10.04
C VAL A 240 2.72 -20.96 10.85
N GLY A 241 2.89 -20.90 12.17
CA GLY A 241 1.97 -20.22 13.09
C GLY A 241 2.44 -18.80 13.43
N LEU A 242 1.52 -18.01 13.99
CA LEU A 242 1.86 -16.78 14.73
C LEU A 242 2.22 -17.10 16.18
#